data_AF-A0A3E0DA91-F1
#
_entry.id   AF-A0A3E0DA91-F1
#
_cell.length_a   1.000
_cell.length_b   1.000
_cell.length_c   1.000
_cell.angle_alpha   90.00
_cell.angle_beta   90.00
_cell.angle_gamma   90.00
#
_symmetry.space_group_name_H-M   'P 1'
#
loop_
_entity.id
_entity.type
_entity.pdbx_description
1 polymer ?
#
loop_
_entity_poly.entity_id
_entity_poly.type
_entity_poly.pdbx_seq_one_letter_code
_entity_poly.pdbx_strand_id
1 'polypeptide(L)'
;MVNQTLIFHFTEVGKISKHFIDCGVTVRNENVANFQLWDAVDYNHRLHPERLLSINELSEKVLKLEDLEVEVEYQGQTIEKFGLEFDGVNFLLTNKQTDCLAKEKCRIPQKKSKVQLSELRGNEESCTPGTGCC
;
A
#
# COMPACT_ATOMS: atom_id res chain seq x y z
N MET A 1 -28.43 26.13 -1.98
CA MET A 1 -27.04 25.66 -1.83
C MET A 1 -26.76 24.74 -2.99
N VAL A 2 -25.93 25.16 -3.95
CA VAL A 2 -25.58 24.33 -5.11
C VAL A 2 -24.61 23.27 -4.61
N ASN A 3 -24.99 21.99 -4.74
CA ASN A 3 -24.08 20.86 -4.50
C ASN A 3 -22.98 20.92 -5.58
N GLN A 4 -21.85 21.56 -5.27
CA GLN A 4 -20.65 21.43 -6.08
C GLN A 4 -20.14 20.00 -5.91
N THR A 5 -20.23 19.22 -6.97
CA THR A 5 -19.67 17.87 -7.04
C THR A 5 -18.19 18.03 -7.35
N LEU A 6 -17.32 17.56 -6.45
CA LEU A 6 -15.89 17.46 -6.70
C LEU A 6 -15.64 16.38 -7.75
N ILE A 7 -14.88 16.73 -8.79
CA ILE A 7 -14.50 15.80 -9.86
C ILE A 7 -12.98 15.66 -9.84
N PHE A 8 -12.52 14.41 -9.87
CA PHE A 8 -11.09 14.11 -9.93
C PHE A 8 -10.60 14.10 -11.37
N HIS A 9 -9.47 14.74 -11.59
CA HIS A 9 -8.77 14.80 -12.85
C HIS A 9 -7.49 13.98 -12.74
N PHE A 10 -7.26 13.07 -13.70
CA PHE A 10 -5.95 12.48 -13.90
C PHE A 10 -5.04 13.53 -14.54
N THR A 11 -3.98 13.90 -13.85
CA THR A 11 -2.98 14.85 -14.37
C THR A 11 -1.77 14.15 -14.95
N GLU A 12 -1.44 12.96 -14.43
CA GLU A 12 -0.26 12.18 -14.84
C GLU A 12 -0.48 10.67 -14.65
N VAL A 13 0.12 9.89 -15.55
CA VAL A 13 0.42 8.47 -15.34
C VAL A 13 1.92 8.28 -15.59
N GLY A 14 2.62 7.70 -14.62
CA GLY A 14 4.07 7.63 -14.60
C GLY A 14 4.61 6.29 -14.12
N LYS A 15 5.92 6.09 -14.34
CA LYS A 15 6.70 5.02 -13.71
C LYS A 15 7.68 5.64 -12.76
N ILE A 16 7.57 5.33 -11.47
CA ILE A 16 8.57 5.72 -10.48
C ILE A 16 9.52 4.57 -10.28
N SER A 17 10.81 4.83 -10.49
CA SER A 17 11.89 3.88 -10.24
C SER A 17 12.80 4.43 -9.16
N LYS A 18 12.92 3.69 -8.05
CA LYS A 18 13.68 4.10 -6.88
C LYS A 18 14.80 3.10 -6.62
N HIS A 19 16.02 3.61 -6.56
CA HIS A 19 17.21 2.86 -6.17
C HIS A 19 17.74 3.48 -4.87
N PHE A 20 17.70 2.72 -3.77
CA PHE A 20 17.92 3.27 -2.44
C PHE A 20 18.62 2.28 -1.51
N ILE A 21 19.12 2.79 -0.39
CA ILE A 21 19.74 1.99 0.67
C ILE A 21 18.81 2.03 1.89
N ASP A 22 18.48 0.86 2.44
CA ASP A 22 17.71 0.78 3.68
C ASP A 22 18.58 1.05 4.94
N CYS A 23 17.95 1.23 6.09
CA CYS A 23 18.65 1.42 7.37
C CYS A 23 19.57 0.24 7.76
N GLY A 24 19.39 -0.93 7.14
CA GLY A 24 20.24 -2.11 7.28
C GLY A 24 21.42 -2.13 6.32
N VAL A 25 21.67 -1.05 5.57
CA VAL A 25 22.73 -0.89 4.56
C VAL A 25 22.56 -1.85 3.39
N THR A 26 21.31 -2.21 3.05
CA THR A 26 21.00 -3.06 1.89
C THR A 26 20.57 -2.18 0.72
N VAL A 27 21.20 -2.37 -0.43
CA VAL A 27 20.78 -1.73 -1.69
C VAL A 27 19.50 -2.39 -2.19
N ARG A 28 18.50 -1.58 -2.56
CA ARG A 28 17.17 -2.02 -3.01
C ARG A 28 16.72 -1.25 -4.23
N ASN A 29 15.87 -1.90 -5.01
CA ASN A 29 15.17 -1.30 -6.14
C ASN A 29 13.68 -1.47 -5.95
N GLU A 30 12.92 -0.46 -6.30
CA GLU A 30 11.46 -0.44 -6.29
C GLU A 30 10.97 0.23 -7.57
N ASN A 31 9.93 -0.34 -8.17
CA ASN A 31 9.24 0.24 -9.31
C ASN A 31 7.75 0.25 -9.00
N VAL A 32 7.09 1.39 -9.19
CA VAL A 32 5.64 1.52 -9.03
C VAL A 32 5.05 2.28 -10.23
N ALA A 33 3.83 1.92 -10.61
CA ALA A 33 3.02 2.72 -11.50
C ALA A 33 2.38 3.84 -10.67
N ASN A 34 2.59 5.09 -11.06
CA ASN A 34 2.06 6.24 -10.35
C ASN A 34 0.94 6.89 -11.14
N PHE A 35 -0.13 7.27 -10.44
CA PHE A 35 -1.20 8.07 -10.99
C PHE A 35 -1.38 9.31 -10.14
N GLN A 36 -1.29 10.49 -10.73
CA GLN A 36 -1.54 11.74 -10.03
C GLN A 36 -2.97 12.22 -10.28
N LEU A 37 -3.69 12.44 -9.19
CA LEU A 37 -5.04 12.95 -9.18
C LEU A 37 -5.08 14.38 -8.64
N TRP A 38 -5.90 15.21 -9.27
CA TRP A 38 -6.17 16.58 -8.84
C TRP A 38 -7.67 16.81 -8.77
N ASP A 39 -8.18 17.36 -7.66
CA ASP A 39 -9.58 17.71 -7.53
C ASP A 39 -9.86 19.11 -8.09
N ALA A 40 -10.90 19.22 -8.92
CA ALA A 40 -11.33 20.48 -9.50
C ALA A 40 -12.83 20.68 -9.29
N VAL A 41 -13.23 21.93 -9.09
CA VAL A 41 -14.64 22.35 -9.13
C VAL A 41 -15.00 22.63 -10.59
N ASP A 42 -15.07 21.58 -11.40
CA ASP A 42 -15.35 21.69 -12.83
C ASP A 42 -16.40 20.67 -13.27
N TYR A 43 -17.60 21.17 -13.60
CA TYR A 43 -18.73 20.35 -14.05
C TYR A 43 -18.57 19.85 -15.51
N ASN A 44 -17.66 20.44 -16.29
CA ASN A 44 -17.54 20.22 -17.73
C ASN A 44 -16.36 19.31 -18.14
N HIS A 45 -15.47 18.96 -17.22
CA HIS A 45 -14.30 18.11 -17.50
C HIS A 45 -14.39 16.74 -16.85
N ARG A 46 -15.55 16.09 -16.94
CA ARG A 46 -15.68 14.69 -16.53
C ARG A 46 -14.83 13.82 -17.45
N LEU A 47 -13.84 13.14 -16.89
CA LEU A 47 -13.08 12.11 -17.61
C LEU A 47 -14.03 10.98 -18.01
N HIS A 48 -14.28 10.86 -19.31
CA HIS A 48 -15.03 9.74 -19.85
C HIS A 48 -14.22 8.45 -19.67
N PRO A 49 -14.84 7.33 -19.22
CA PRO A 49 -14.15 6.07 -18.95
C PRO A 49 -13.28 5.57 -20.12
N GLU A 50 -13.73 5.79 -21.35
CA GLU A 50 -13.00 5.42 -22.58
C GLU A 50 -11.66 6.12 -22.73
N ARG A 51 -11.59 7.41 -22.34
CA ARG A 51 -10.36 8.19 -22.40
C ARG A 51 -9.37 7.74 -21.32
N LEU A 52 -9.87 7.40 -20.14
CA LEU A 52 -9.03 6.84 -19.07
C LEU A 52 -8.45 5.49 -19.49
N LEU A 53 -9.27 4.59 -20.05
CA LEU A 53 -8.80 3.31 -20.56
C LEU A 53 -7.71 3.49 -21.63
N SER A 54 -7.93 4.40 -22.58
CA SER A 54 -6.95 4.69 -23.64
C SER A 54 -5.62 5.23 -23.09
N ILE A 55 -5.68 6.10 -22.07
CA ILE A 55 -4.48 6.62 -21.39
C ILE A 55 -3.74 5.51 -20.66
N ASN A 56 -4.47 4.62 -19.97
CA ASN A 56 -3.87 3.51 -19.23
C ASN A 56 -3.19 2.52 -20.17
N GLU A 57 -3.88 2.06 -21.22
CA GLU A 57 -3.32 1.12 -22.20
C GLU A 57 -2.06 1.68 -22.89
N LEU A 58 -2.08 2.96 -23.27
CA LEU A 58 -0.91 3.62 -23.86
C LEU A 58 0.24 3.72 -22.85
N SER A 59 -0.07 4.08 -21.59
CA SER A 59 0.93 4.25 -20.53
C SER A 59 1.56 2.92 -20.15
N GLU A 60 0.77 1.86 -20.01
CA GLU A 60 1.25 0.50 -19.77
C GLU A 60 2.25 0.07 -20.85
N LYS A 61 1.89 0.26 -22.12
CA LYS A 61 2.75 -0.12 -23.25
C LYS A 61 4.03 0.71 -23.35
N VAL A 62 3.94 2.02 -23.18
CA VAL A 62 5.08 2.95 -23.35
C VAL A 62 6.02 2.89 -22.14
N LEU A 63 5.46 2.84 -20.93
CA LEU A 63 6.23 2.89 -19.68
C LEU A 63 6.54 1.50 -19.10
N LYS A 64 5.93 0.43 -19.64
CA LYS A 64 6.09 -0.97 -19.20
C LYS A 64 5.68 -1.13 -17.73
N LEU A 65 4.37 -1.04 -17.51
CA LEU A 65 3.74 -1.02 -16.17
C LEU A 65 3.02 -2.33 -15.79
N GLU A 66 3.04 -3.35 -16.65
CA GLU A 66 2.17 -4.54 -16.65
C GLU A 66 2.12 -5.34 -15.33
N ASP A 67 3.15 -5.24 -14.47
CA ASP A 67 3.23 -5.95 -13.18
C ASP A 67 3.59 -5.03 -12.00
N LEU A 68 3.41 -3.71 -12.14
CA LEU A 68 3.76 -2.76 -11.09
C LEU A 68 2.59 -2.51 -10.14
N GLU A 69 2.89 -2.41 -8.85
CA GLU A 69 1.91 -1.90 -7.88
C GLU A 69 1.52 -0.46 -8.23
N VAL A 70 0.24 -0.16 -8.06
CA VAL A 70 -0.32 1.17 -8.29
C VAL A 70 -0.18 2.02 -7.04
N GLU A 71 0.45 3.17 -7.20
CA GLU A 71 0.48 4.27 -6.24
C GLU A 71 -0.32 5.45 -6.79
N VAL A 72 -1.15 6.04 -5.95
CA VAL A 72 -1.93 7.22 -6.29
C VAL A 72 -1.40 8.42 -5.51
N GLU A 73 -1.05 9.48 -6.22
CA GLU A 73 -0.74 10.78 -5.62
C GLU A 73 -1.99 11.67 -5.63
N TYR A 74 -2.27 12.28 -4.48
CA TYR A 74 -3.40 13.18 -4.32
C TYR A 74 -3.02 14.40 -3.47
N GLN A 75 -3.64 15.55 -3.75
CA GLN A 75 -3.38 16.79 -3.03
C GLN A 75 -4.14 16.83 -1.70
N GLY A 76 -3.40 16.72 -0.59
CA GLY A 76 -3.88 17.01 0.76
C GLY A 76 -3.24 18.28 1.32
N GLN A 77 -2.68 18.23 2.54
CA GLN A 77 -1.81 19.31 3.03
C GLN A 77 -0.49 19.37 2.26
N THR A 78 -0.04 18.21 1.78
CA THR A 78 1.09 18.01 0.87
C THR A 78 0.65 17.04 -0.24
N ILE A 79 1.54 16.68 -1.15
CA ILE A 79 1.28 15.56 -2.07
C ILE A 79 1.34 14.27 -1.25
N GLU A 80 0.17 13.65 -1.07
CA GLU A 80 -0.02 12.42 -0.30
C GLU A 80 -0.03 11.22 -1.24
N LYS A 81 0.53 10.09 -0.80
CA LYS A 81 0.65 8.84 -1.58
C LYS A 81 -0.22 7.74 -0.97
N PHE A 82 -1.04 7.12 -1.81
CA PHE A 82 -1.99 6.07 -1.44
C PHE A 82 -1.75 4.81 -2.27
N GLY A 83 -2.12 3.65 -1.71
CA GLY A 83 -2.30 2.43 -2.48
C GLY A 83 -3.67 2.44 -3.14
N LEU A 84 -3.87 1.50 -4.07
CA LEU A 84 -5.16 1.29 -4.72
C LEU A 84 -5.56 -0.17 -4.58
N GLU A 85 -6.70 -0.42 -3.96
CA GLU A 85 -7.29 -1.76 -3.84
C GLU A 85 -8.67 -1.81 -4.50
N PHE A 86 -9.12 -3.00 -4.88
CA PHE A 86 -10.46 -3.22 -5.41
C PHE A 86 -11.25 -4.12 -4.46
N ASP A 87 -12.37 -3.64 -3.94
CA ASP A 87 -13.21 -4.39 -3.00
C ASP A 87 -14.23 -5.31 -3.68
N GLY A 88 -14.21 -5.38 -5.01
CA GLY A 88 -15.19 -6.10 -5.83
C GLY A 88 -16.22 -5.18 -6.50
N VAL A 89 -16.38 -3.95 -6.03
CA VAL A 89 -17.32 -2.97 -6.56
C VAL A 89 -16.65 -1.63 -6.86
N ASN A 90 -15.83 -1.14 -5.93
CA ASN A 90 -15.16 0.15 -6.00
C ASN A 90 -13.65 -0.01 -5.87
N PHE A 91 -12.93 0.94 -6.47
CA PHE A 91 -11.53 1.15 -6.13
C PHE A 91 -11.43 2.01 -4.88
N LEU A 92 -10.61 1.57 -3.93
CA LEU A 92 -10.40 2.19 -2.63
C LEU A 92 -8.97 2.70 -2.55
N LEU A 93 -8.81 3.98 -2.19
CA LEU A 93 -7.51 4.52 -1.79
C LEU A 93 -7.16 3.98 -0.41
N THR A 94 -6.02 3.30 -0.30
CA THR A 94 -5.54 2.71 0.95
C THR A 94 -4.36 3.50 1.49
N ASN A 95 -4.30 3.64 2.81
CA ASN A 95 -3.21 4.36 3.46
C ASN A 95 -1.89 3.63 3.27
N LYS A 96 -0.88 4.30 2.72
CA LYS A 96 0.50 3.81 2.74
C LYS A 96 1.17 4.25 4.04
N GLN A 97 1.96 3.36 4.62
CA GLN A 97 2.75 3.63 5.81
C GLN A 97 4.21 3.34 5.53
N THR A 98 5.09 4.11 6.16
CA THR A 98 6.52 3.81 6.11
C THR A 98 6.81 2.54 6.91
N ASP A 99 7.73 1.71 6.42
CA ASP A 99 8.19 0.52 7.12
C ASP A 99 9.71 0.46 7.20
N CYS A 100 10.21 -0.08 8.30
CA CYS A 100 11.62 -0.41 8.44
C CYS A 100 11.87 -1.77 7.80
N LEU A 101 12.57 -1.78 6.66
CA LEU A 101 12.86 -3.00 5.91
C LEU A 101 13.92 -3.91 6.55
N ALA A 102 14.60 -3.44 7.61
CA ALA A 102 15.65 -4.17 8.33
C ALA A 102 15.27 -4.45 9.79
N LYS A 103 14.06 -5.01 10.02
CA LYS A 103 13.45 -5.17 11.36
C LYS A 103 14.37 -5.87 12.37
N GLU A 104 15.06 -6.92 11.95
CA GLU A 104 15.99 -7.68 12.81
C GLU A 104 17.21 -6.86 13.21
N LYS A 105 17.83 -6.16 12.25
CA LYS A 105 19.00 -5.30 12.50
C LYS A 105 18.66 -4.10 13.39
N CYS A 106 17.44 -3.58 13.26
CA CYS A 106 16.96 -2.42 14.02
C CYS A 106 16.30 -2.77 15.36
N ARG A 107 16.27 -4.05 15.75
CA ARG A 107 15.69 -4.52 17.04
C ARG A 107 14.25 -4.06 17.27
N ILE A 108 13.46 -3.96 16.20
CA ILE A 108 12.05 -3.56 16.33
C ILE A 108 11.29 -4.74 16.98
N PRO A 109 10.50 -4.50 18.04
CA PRO A 109 9.71 -5.56 18.67
C PRO A 109 8.81 -6.21 17.63
N GLN A 110 9.11 -7.44 17.22
CA GLN A 110 8.18 -8.19 16.38
C GLN A 110 6.92 -8.43 17.20
N LYS A 111 5.77 -8.09 16.62
CA LYS A 111 4.46 -8.29 17.24
C LYS A 111 4.32 -9.79 17.50
N LYS A 112 4.56 -10.23 18.74
CA LYS A 112 4.38 -11.62 19.15
C LYS A 112 2.98 -12.04 18.74
N SER A 113 2.87 -13.15 18.01
CA SER A 113 1.58 -13.76 17.73
C SER A 113 0.85 -13.93 19.06
N LYS A 114 -0.39 -13.46 19.15
CA LYS A 114 -1.24 -13.76 20.31
C LYS A 114 -1.63 -15.24 20.20
N VAL A 115 -0.73 -16.13 20.60
CA VAL A 115 -1.09 -17.53 20.82
C VAL A 115 -2.09 -17.53 21.98
N GLN A 116 -3.28 -18.09 21.77
CA GLN A 116 -4.24 -18.25 22.86
C GLN A 116 -3.66 -19.28 23.82
N LEU A 117 -3.40 -18.88 25.06
CA LEU A 117 -2.83 -19.75 26.10
C LEU A 117 -3.72 -20.99 26.39
N SER A 118 -4.97 -20.99 25.92
CA SER A 118 -5.90 -22.12 25.95
C SER A 118 -5.47 -23.29 25.05
N GLU A 119 -4.73 -23.04 23.96
CA GLU A 119 -4.24 -24.09 23.05
C GLU A 119 -2.97 -24.78 23.56
N LEU A 120 -2.29 -24.19 24.55
CA LEU A 120 -1.12 -24.76 25.23
C LEU A 120 -1.49 -25.71 26.38
N ARG A 121 -2.78 -25.86 26.71
CA ARG A 121 -3.28 -26.79 27.76
C ARG A 121 -3.63 -28.16 27.18
N GLY A 122 -2.73 -28.71 26.37
CA GLY A 122 -2.90 -29.98 25.68
C GLY A 122 -1.77 -30.98 25.95
N ASN A 123 -1.45 -31.20 27.21
CA ASN A 123 -0.93 -32.46 27.76
C ASN A 123 -0.72 -32.26 29.27
N GLU A 124 -1.66 -32.75 30.06
CA GLU A 124 -1.47 -32.92 31.50
C GLU A 124 -0.44 -34.02 31.75
N GLU A 125 0.85 -33.69 31.61
CA GLU A 125 1.89 -34.43 32.30
C GLU A 125 1.91 -33.95 33.75
N SER A 126 1.16 -34.69 34.58
CA SER A 126 1.12 -34.55 36.03
C SER A 126 2.53 -34.63 36.60
N CYS A 127 3.11 -33.50 36.95
CA CYS A 127 4.33 -33.47 37.76
C CYS A 127 3.98 -33.91 39.18
N THR A 128 4.20 -35.19 39.47
CA THR A 128 4.16 -35.72 40.85
C THR A 128 5.33 -35.17 41.67
N PRO A 129 5.09 -34.58 42.86
CA PRO A 129 6.16 -34.09 43.72
C PRO A 129 7.14 -35.20 44.08
N GLY A 130 8.43 -34.99 43.80
CA GLY A 130 9.51 -35.93 44.15
C GLY A 130 10.14 -36.73 43.01
N THR A 131 9.75 -36.49 41.75
CA THR A 131 10.28 -37.24 40.58
C THR A 131 11.29 -36.51 39.69
N GLY A 132 11.83 -35.36 40.13
CA GLY A 132 13.04 -34.80 39.53
C GLY A 132 12.89 -34.23 38.12
N CYS A 133 11.77 -33.57 37.82
CA CYS A 133 11.73 -32.60 36.72
C CYS A 133 12.34 -31.28 37.20
N CYS A 134 13.42 -30.85 36.55
CA CYS A 134 14.07 -29.56 36.75
C CYS A 134 13.20 -28.39 36.27
#